data_AF-A0A2N1TCR9-F1
#
_entry.id   AF-A0A2N1TCR9-F1
#
_cell.length_a   1.000
_cell.length_b   1.000
_cell.length_c   1.000
_cell.angle_alpha   90.00
_cell.angle_beta   90.00
_cell.angle_gamma   90.00
#
_symmetry.space_group_name_H-M   'P 1'
#
loop_
_entity.id
_entity.type
_entity.pdbx_description
1 polymer ?
#
loop_
_entity_poly.entity_id
_entity_poly.type
_entity_poly.pdbx_seq_one_letter_code
_entity_poly.pdbx_strand_id
1 'polypeptide(L)'
;MVNKKISAYVQKSLAGGYNPEQISAALSDQGWSSTEINEALLKAQETIQQKSPESVAPPAPPKTSAYNIDIKSLSASQILLYLGALIVILAGIIYISINWSQWGSTARILAIALPLLTCYGAGISMFFGSQHKQQGGVFLVVGALLFPLFLSVLFKELEIFDKSFNDDFNLTISLLSFALYFASSFIFRLPIWSFLYLTVGMFVYYFTLKVIGIQSITEDPLMAWLLLIPSTAYLLSSWLYDKADHKDAGYHSYLVGALFILIPLVKLFLEAITYNKSHFAWILLVLGIAYFIFGILYEKKEFKKYCRAPYLIGAVLIFLSLLRLAIDGTLLEGFTDSKYEKYDDGVNIIGWSNVIVGVIYLTIGHVAEKMGNFQLHEARKYKGFFNLVGPLWTLGAIYFLGLFGQKPAYETLLLIASLAFIFGSIPKMSRPYLITGTFFLIVYIFSIGGEYFQNQVGWPITLFLAGLASMGTSIAVEKIRRKYFTVTKT
;
A
#
# COMPACT_ATOMS: atom_id res chain seq x y z
N MET A 1 -23.46 -62.24 12.87
CA MET A 1 -24.19 -61.76 11.67
C MET A 1 -24.99 -60.55 12.10
N VAL A 2 -24.50 -59.35 11.83
CA VAL A 2 -25.16 -58.09 12.23
C VAL A 2 -26.59 -58.05 11.67
N ASN A 3 -27.56 -57.78 12.53
CA ASN A 3 -28.94 -57.59 12.13
C ASN A 3 -29.05 -56.43 11.12
N LYS A 4 -29.57 -56.72 9.92
CA LYS A 4 -29.65 -55.74 8.82
C LYS A 4 -30.41 -54.47 9.21
N LYS A 5 -31.39 -54.56 10.12
CA LYS A 5 -32.17 -53.40 10.58
C LYS A 5 -31.31 -52.43 11.41
N ILE A 6 -30.51 -52.96 12.35
CA ILE A 6 -29.61 -52.15 13.18
C ILE A 6 -28.56 -51.48 12.30
N SER A 7 -27.92 -52.24 11.40
CA SER A 7 -26.87 -51.72 10.53
C SER A 7 -27.37 -50.55 9.65
N ALA A 8 -28.59 -50.64 9.12
CA ALA A 8 -29.20 -49.57 8.31
C ALA A 8 -29.52 -48.32 9.15
N TYR A 9 -30.01 -48.50 10.38
CA TYR A 9 -30.29 -47.39 11.29
C TYR A 9 -29.00 -46.66 11.69
N VAL A 10 -27.98 -47.39 12.11
CA VAL A 10 -26.67 -46.84 12.51
C VAL A 10 -26.04 -46.04 11.37
N GLN A 11 -26.04 -46.58 10.15
CA GLN A 11 -25.46 -45.91 8.99
C GLN A 11 -26.20 -44.61 8.64
N LYS A 12 -27.54 -44.62 8.72
CA LYS A 12 -28.38 -43.44 8.48
C LYS A 12 -28.17 -42.36 9.54
N SER A 13 -28.06 -42.75 10.82
CA SER A 13 -27.84 -41.81 11.92
C SER A 13 -26.42 -41.22 11.90
N LEU A 14 -25.39 -42.01 11.59
CA LEU A 14 -24.03 -41.47 11.41
C LEU A 14 -23.97 -40.49 10.24
N ALA A 15 -24.64 -40.78 9.12
CA ALA A 15 -24.76 -39.85 8.00
C ALA A 15 -25.52 -38.56 8.35
N GLY A 16 -26.40 -38.60 9.36
CA GLY A 16 -27.11 -37.45 9.90
C GLY A 16 -26.34 -36.63 10.94
N GLY A 17 -25.09 -36.99 11.26
CA GLY A 17 -24.24 -36.25 12.19
C GLY A 17 -24.45 -36.57 13.68
N TYR A 18 -25.16 -37.67 14.00
CA TYR A 18 -25.35 -38.11 15.39
C TYR A 18 -24.11 -38.81 15.93
N ASN A 19 -23.76 -38.55 17.20
CA ASN A 19 -22.62 -39.17 17.87
C ASN A 19 -22.92 -40.66 18.18
N PRO A 20 -21.97 -41.60 18.01
CA PRO A 20 -22.12 -43.02 18.39
C PRO A 20 -22.82 -43.30 19.73
N GLU A 21 -22.57 -42.48 20.75
CA GLU A 21 -23.20 -42.60 22.07
C GLU A 21 -24.72 -42.38 22.02
N GLN A 22 -25.18 -41.40 21.24
CA GLN A 22 -26.61 -41.10 21.05
C GLN A 22 -27.33 -42.24 20.30
N ILE A 23 -26.64 -42.81 19.31
CA ILE A 23 -27.14 -43.95 18.54
C ILE A 23 -27.21 -45.20 19.43
N SER A 24 -26.18 -45.43 20.25
CA SER A 24 -26.16 -46.54 21.21
C SER A 24 -27.27 -46.44 22.24
N ALA A 25 -27.51 -45.25 22.79
CA ALA A 25 -28.60 -45.01 23.73
C ALA A 25 -29.98 -45.29 23.10
N ALA A 26 -30.23 -44.74 21.90
CA ALA A 26 -31.51 -44.93 21.20
C ALA A 26 -31.79 -46.39 20.81
N LEU A 27 -30.75 -47.18 20.50
CA LEU A 27 -30.89 -48.61 20.20
C LEU A 27 -31.04 -49.44 21.48
N SER A 28 -30.35 -49.06 22.56
CA SER A 28 -30.51 -49.70 23.87
C SER A 28 -31.95 -49.54 24.40
N ASP A 29 -32.55 -48.36 24.22
CA ASP A 29 -33.95 -48.09 24.60
C ASP A 29 -34.97 -48.92 23.81
N GLN A 30 -34.58 -49.40 22.61
CA GLN A 30 -35.38 -50.28 21.78
C GLN A 30 -35.15 -51.77 22.07
N GLY A 31 -34.35 -52.10 23.09
CA GLY A 31 -34.09 -53.46 23.54
C GLY A 31 -33.02 -54.20 22.74
N TRP A 32 -32.19 -53.51 21.96
CA TRP A 32 -31.07 -54.13 21.25
C TRP A 32 -29.91 -54.43 22.20
N SER A 33 -29.22 -55.56 21.98
CA SER A 33 -28.07 -55.93 22.82
C SER A 33 -26.86 -55.02 22.56
N SER A 34 -26.10 -54.70 23.61
CA SER A 34 -24.90 -53.85 23.51
C SER A 34 -23.86 -54.42 22.53
N THR A 35 -23.77 -55.74 22.42
CA THR A 35 -22.91 -56.44 21.47
C THR A 35 -23.30 -56.19 20.02
N GLU A 36 -24.60 -56.24 19.69
CA GLU A 36 -25.09 -55.99 18.33
C GLU A 36 -24.96 -54.51 17.93
N ILE A 37 -25.16 -53.61 18.90
CA ILE A 37 -24.98 -52.17 18.72
C ILE A 37 -23.51 -51.85 18.39
N ASN A 38 -22.58 -52.40 19.17
CA ASN A 38 -21.15 -52.19 18.98
C ASN A 38 -20.65 -52.79 17.65
N GLU A 39 -21.09 -54.00 17.29
CA GLU A 39 -20.73 -54.64 16.01
C GLU A 39 -21.26 -53.81 14.82
N ALA A 40 -22.48 -53.25 14.92
CA ALA A 40 -23.05 -52.40 13.89
C ALA A 40 -22.36 -51.03 13.77
N LEU A 41 -22.00 -50.40 14.91
CA LEU A 41 -21.26 -49.14 14.95
C LEU A 41 -19.86 -49.27 14.34
N LEU A 42 -19.14 -50.32 14.73
CA LEU A 42 -17.79 -50.58 14.23
C LEU A 42 -17.80 -50.80 12.71
N LYS A 43 -18.72 -51.64 12.22
CA LYS A 43 -18.87 -51.92 10.78
C LYS A 43 -19.31 -50.68 9.98
N ALA A 44 -20.15 -49.82 10.55
CA ALA A 44 -20.56 -48.58 9.92
C ALA A 44 -19.41 -47.55 9.87
N GLN A 45 -18.58 -47.47 10.93
CA GLN A 45 -17.38 -46.63 10.95
C GLN A 45 -16.32 -47.12 9.96
N GLU A 46 -16.08 -48.44 9.86
CA GLU A 46 -15.21 -49.03 8.84
C GLU A 46 -15.72 -48.71 7.43
N THR A 47 -17.03 -48.81 7.22
CA THR A 47 -17.65 -48.46 5.92
C THR A 47 -17.50 -46.97 5.62
N ILE A 48 -17.60 -46.08 6.61
CA ILE A 48 -17.41 -44.62 6.42
C ILE A 48 -15.94 -44.28 6.17
N GLN A 49 -15.00 -44.96 6.85
CA GLN A 49 -13.56 -44.82 6.63
C GLN A 49 -13.14 -45.37 5.26
N GLN A 50 -13.72 -46.49 4.81
CA GLN A 50 -13.50 -47.01 3.46
C GLN A 50 -14.21 -46.17 2.38
N LYS A 51 -15.31 -45.49 2.74
CA LYS A 51 -16.11 -44.67 1.84
C LYS A 51 -15.76 -43.17 1.92
N SER A 52 -14.61 -42.78 2.46
CA SER A 52 -14.13 -41.41 2.22
C SER A 52 -12.61 -41.25 2.18
N PRO A 53 -12.06 -40.51 1.18
CA PRO A 53 -12.71 -39.94 0.00
C PRO A 53 -12.36 -40.74 -1.26
N GLU A 54 -13.39 -41.24 -1.96
CA GLU A 54 -13.42 -41.04 -3.41
C GLU A 54 -13.12 -39.56 -3.58
N SER A 55 -11.96 -39.25 -4.19
CA SER A 55 -11.40 -37.92 -4.34
C SER A 55 -12.52 -36.93 -4.66
N VAL A 56 -13.06 -36.27 -3.64
CA VAL A 56 -13.66 -34.95 -3.79
C VAL A 56 -12.51 -34.20 -4.42
N ALA A 57 -12.59 -34.00 -5.75
CA ALA A 57 -11.59 -33.26 -6.49
C ALA A 57 -11.24 -32.08 -5.59
N PRO A 58 -9.96 -31.96 -5.15
CA PRO A 58 -9.58 -31.07 -4.07
C PRO A 58 -10.31 -29.75 -4.31
N PRO A 59 -11.08 -29.23 -3.34
CA PRO A 59 -11.98 -28.10 -3.56
C PRO A 59 -11.21 -27.10 -4.37
N ALA A 60 -11.63 -26.90 -5.62
CA ALA A 60 -10.79 -26.36 -6.69
C ALA A 60 -9.94 -25.25 -6.07
N PRO A 61 -8.60 -25.44 -5.97
CA PRO A 61 -7.76 -24.69 -5.04
C PRO A 61 -8.17 -23.24 -5.10
N PRO A 62 -8.68 -22.68 -3.99
CA PRO A 62 -9.64 -21.58 -3.97
C PRO A 62 -9.11 -20.50 -4.90
N LYS A 63 -9.64 -20.41 -6.14
CA LYS A 63 -8.98 -19.80 -7.32
C LYS A 63 -8.02 -18.73 -6.83
N THR A 64 -6.79 -19.13 -6.51
CA THR A 64 -5.86 -18.22 -5.88
C THR A 64 -5.63 -17.24 -6.99
N SER A 65 -6.10 -16.01 -6.81
CA SER A 65 -5.95 -14.98 -7.82
C SER A 65 -4.49 -15.09 -8.25
N ALA A 66 -4.25 -15.31 -9.54
CA ALA A 66 -2.92 -15.56 -10.11
C ALA A 66 -1.98 -14.34 -9.99
N TYR A 67 -2.30 -13.45 -9.05
CA TYR A 67 -1.77 -12.14 -8.76
C TYR A 67 -1.19 -12.04 -7.35
N ASN A 68 -1.09 -13.14 -6.60
CA ASN A 68 -0.34 -13.11 -5.34
C ASN A 68 1.14 -13.30 -5.66
N ILE A 69 1.77 -12.24 -6.18
CA ILE A 69 3.24 -12.13 -6.19
C ILE A 69 3.65 -12.15 -4.73
N ASP A 70 4.15 -13.28 -4.24
CA ASP A 70 4.63 -13.37 -2.87
C ASP A 70 5.92 -12.55 -2.74
N ILE A 71 5.75 -11.27 -2.40
CA ILE A 71 6.82 -10.29 -2.18
C ILE A 71 7.85 -10.83 -1.17
N LYS A 72 7.46 -11.79 -0.31
CA LYS A 72 8.38 -12.43 0.64
C LYS A 72 9.47 -13.27 -0.02
N SER A 73 9.25 -13.72 -1.25
CA SER A 73 10.17 -14.57 -2.03
C SER A 73 11.07 -13.79 -2.99
N LEU A 74 10.96 -12.46 -3.03
CA LEU A 74 11.80 -11.65 -3.93
C LEU A 74 13.27 -11.87 -3.61
N SER A 75 13.98 -12.52 -4.52
CA SER A 75 15.42 -12.71 -4.38
C SER A 75 16.12 -11.36 -4.46
N ALA A 76 17.28 -11.23 -3.81
CA ALA A 76 18.13 -10.03 -3.96
C ALA A 76 18.36 -9.68 -5.45
N SER A 77 18.40 -10.70 -6.33
CA SER A 77 18.50 -10.50 -7.77
C SER A 77 17.27 -9.89 -8.42
N GLN A 78 16.07 -10.21 -7.96
CA GLN A 78 14.84 -9.59 -8.48
C GLN A 78 14.76 -8.12 -8.05
N ILE A 79 15.18 -7.82 -6.82
CA ILE A 79 15.23 -6.44 -6.32
C ILE A 79 16.19 -5.58 -7.16
N LEU A 80 17.39 -6.08 -7.45
CA LEU A 80 18.36 -5.42 -8.32
C LEU A 80 17.85 -5.21 -9.76
N LEU A 81 17.11 -6.18 -10.30
CA LEU A 81 16.50 -6.09 -11.63
C LEU A 81 15.40 -5.02 -11.68
N TYR A 82 14.51 -4.99 -10.69
CA TYR A 82 13.48 -3.94 -10.59
C TYR A 82 14.08 -2.56 -10.38
N LEU A 83 15.16 -2.46 -9.59
CA LEU A 83 15.87 -1.21 -9.37
C LEU A 83 16.50 -0.68 -10.66
N GLY A 84 17.19 -1.52 -11.44
CA GLY A 84 17.75 -1.09 -12.73
C GLY A 84 16.68 -0.75 -13.77
N ALA A 85 15.54 -1.45 -13.81
CA ALA A 85 14.42 -1.09 -14.68
C ALA A 85 13.82 0.29 -14.33
N LEU A 86 13.68 0.59 -13.03
CA LEU A 86 13.23 1.90 -12.55
C LEU A 86 14.19 3.02 -12.99
N ILE A 87 15.51 2.78 -12.87
CA ILE A 87 16.55 3.74 -13.28
C ILE A 87 16.43 4.07 -14.79
N VAL A 88 16.14 3.07 -15.63
CA VAL A 88 15.94 3.29 -17.08
C VAL A 88 14.70 4.12 -17.38
N ILE A 89 13.58 3.85 -16.71
CA ILE A 89 12.34 4.63 -16.87
C ILE A 89 12.57 6.08 -16.44
N LEU A 90 13.24 6.30 -15.30
CA LEU A 90 13.60 7.63 -14.81
C LEU A 90 14.49 8.37 -15.82
N ALA A 91 15.50 7.69 -16.38
CA ALA A 91 16.34 8.27 -17.42
C ALA A 91 15.53 8.69 -18.66
N GLY A 92 14.55 7.89 -19.08
CA GLY A 92 13.64 8.21 -20.18
C GLY A 92 12.75 9.43 -19.90
N ILE A 93 12.18 9.53 -18.70
CA ILE A 93 11.39 10.69 -18.28
C ILE A 93 12.26 11.95 -18.27
N ILE A 94 13.45 11.89 -17.67
CA ILE A 94 14.39 13.01 -17.60
C ILE A 94 14.78 13.45 -19.02
N TYR A 95 15.08 12.50 -19.91
CA TYR A 95 15.41 12.80 -21.31
C TYR A 95 14.27 13.54 -22.03
N ILE A 96 13.03 13.07 -21.90
CA ILE A 96 11.86 13.72 -22.50
C ILE A 96 11.65 15.11 -21.90
N SER A 97 11.78 15.27 -20.58
CA SER A 97 11.61 16.55 -19.89
C SER A 97 12.66 17.58 -20.31
N ILE A 98 13.93 17.19 -20.47
CA ILE A 98 15.01 18.10 -20.91
C ILE A 98 14.77 18.59 -22.33
N ASN A 99 14.33 17.71 -23.22
CA ASN A 99 14.14 18.04 -24.63
C ASN A 99 12.76 18.63 -24.94
N TRP A 100 11.84 18.67 -23.96
CA TRP A 100 10.45 19.06 -24.17
C TRP A 100 10.30 20.43 -24.83
N SER A 101 11.05 21.43 -24.34
CA SER A 101 11.00 22.80 -24.86
C SER A 101 11.54 22.92 -26.30
N GLN A 102 12.47 22.05 -26.69
CA GLN A 102 13.09 22.03 -28.02
C GLN A 102 12.20 21.37 -29.08
N TRP A 103 11.25 20.54 -28.66
CA TRP A 103 10.32 19.89 -29.57
C TRP A 103 9.21 20.84 -30.02
N GLY A 104 8.86 20.79 -31.30
CA GLY A 104 7.68 21.47 -31.82
C GLY A 104 6.38 20.85 -31.28
N SER A 105 5.28 21.61 -31.38
CA SER A 105 3.93 21.20 -30.92
C SER A 105 3.54 19.80 -31.40
N THR A 106 3.67 19.53 -32.70
CA THR A 106 3.35 18.21 -33.29
C THR A 106 4.18 17.09 -32.69
N ALA A 107 5.47 17.31 -32.45
CA ALA A 107 6.36 16.30 -31.87
C ALA A 107 5.97 15.98 -30.42
N ARG A 108 5.58 16.99 -29.62
CA ARG A 108 5.09 16.80 -28.25
C ARG A 108 3.79 16.02 -28.21
N ILE A 109 2.84 16.36 -29.08
CA ILE A 109 1.57 15.63 -29.20
C ILE A 109 1.84 14.16 -29.59
N LEU A 110 2.65 13.92 -30.63
CA LEU A 110 2.97 12.57 -31.09
C LEU A 110 3.76 11.76 -30.07
N ALA A 111 4.64 12.39 -29.29
CA ALA A 111 5.43 11.73 -28.25
C ALA A 111 4.56 11.06 -27.18
N ILE A 112 3.35 11.57 -26.91
CA ILE A 112 2.39 10.96 -25.98
C ILE A 112 1.34 10.13 -26.73
N ALA A 113 0.86 10.62 -27.88
CA ALA A 113 -0.17 9.96 -28.66
C ALA A 113 0.26 8.58 -29.16
N LEU A 114 1.51 8.41 -29.61
CA LEU A 114 2.01 7.13 -30.11
C LEU A 114 2.02 6.05 -29.01
N PRO A 115 2.67 6.23 -27.85
CA PRO A 115 2.57 5.27 -26.75
C PRO A 115 1.12 4.99 -26.30
N LEU A 116 0.29 6.03 -26.21
CA LEU A 116 -1.13 5.87 -25.87
C LEU A 116 -1.85 4.93 -26.84
N LEU A 117 -1.78 5.21 -28.14
CA LEU A 117 -2.46 4.43 -29.18
C LEU A 117 -1.88 3.02 -29.29
N THR A 118 -0.56 2.87 -29.21
CA THR A 118 0.09 1.57 -29.22
C THR A 118 -0.32 0.74 -28.01
N CYS A 119 -0.26 1.29 -26.80
CA CYS A 119 -0.62 0.55 -25.59
C CYS A 119 -2.11 0.23 -25.54
N TYR A 120 -2.97 1.21 -25.80
CA TYR A 120 -4.42 1.00 -25.73
C TYR A 120 -4.90 0.07 -26.85
N GLY A 121 -4.43 0.27 -28.09
CA GLY A 121 -4.78 -0.56 -29.24
C GLY A 121 -4.28 -2.00 -29.13
N ALA A 122 -3.01 -2.21 -28.73
CA ALA A 122 -2.49 -3.55 -28.46
C ALA A 122 -3.24 -4.20 -27.28
N GLY A 123 -3.58 -3.41 -26.25
CA GLY A 123 -4.39 -3.86 -25.12
C GLY A 123 -5.76 -4.39 -25.53
N ILE A 124 -6.49 -3.67 -26.39
CA ILE A 124 -7.78 -4.11 -26.95
C ILE A 124 -7.60 -5.43 -27.70
N SER A 125 -6.65 -5.48 -28.63
CA SER A 125 -6.40 -6.65 -29.47
C SER A 125 -6.07 -7.89 -28.63
N MET A 126 -5.16 -7.75 -27.65
CA MET A 126 -4.77 -8.83 -26.73
C MET A 126 -5.86 -9.21 -25.73
N PHE A 127 -6.74 -8.29 -25.33
CA PHE A 127 -7.80 -8.58 -24.37
C PHE A 127 -8.92 -9.43 -24.99
N PHE A 128 -9.26 -9.15 -26.26
CA PHE A 128 -10.20 -9.96 -27.02
C PHE A 128 -9.56 -11.23 -27.60
N GLY A 129 -8.23 -11.25 -27.78
CA GLY A 129 -7.47 -12.47 -28.05
C GLY A 129 -7.43 -13.41 -26.83
N SER A 130 -7.85 -14.66 -26.99
CA SER A 130 -7.99 -15.61 -25.89
C SER A 130 -6.67 -15.96 -25.16
N GLN A 131 -5.52 -15.85 -25.84
CA GLN A 131 -4.23 -16.32 -25.32
C GLN A 131 -3.56 -15.37 -24.31
N HIS A 132 -3.86 -14.06 -24.34
CA HIS A 132 -3.07 -13.05 -23.60
C HIS A 132 -3.92 -12.02 -22.83
N LYS A 133 -5.13 -12.40 -22.40
CA LYS A 133 -6.09 -11.49 -21.75
C LYS A 133 -5.53 -10.70 -20.55
N GLN A 134 -4.66 -11.31 -19.75
CA GLN A 134 -4.03 -10.64 -18.61
C GLN A 134 -3.04 -9.55 -19.03
N GLN A 135 -2.21 -9.83 -20.04
CA GLN A 135 -1.26 -8.86 -20.60
C GLN A 135 -2.04 -7.72 -21.28
N GLY A 136 -3.10 -8.04 -22.02
CA GLY A 136 -4.01 -7.06 -22.60
C GLY A 136 -4.60 -6.10 -21.55
N GLY A 137 -4.99 -6.61 -20.38
CA GLY A 137 -5.45 -5.79 -19.27
C GLY A 137 -4.41 -4.76 -18.78
N VAL A 138 -3.13 -5.13 -18.71
CA VAL A 138 -2.04 -4.22 -18.31
C VAL A 138 -1.84 -3.12 -19.36
N PHE A 139 -1.78 -3.48 -20.64
CA PHE A 139 -1.62 -2.54 -21.75
C PHE A 139 -2.79 -1.54 -21.83
N LEU A 140 -4.03 -2.01 -21.62
CA LEU A 140 -5.22 -1.14 -21.53
C LEU A 140 -5.13 -0.13 -20.39
N VAL A 141 -4.68 -0.56 -19.20
CA VAL A 141 -4.54 0.34 -18.04
C VAL A 141 -3.47 1.40 -18.29
N VAL A 142 -2.33 1.01 -18.88
CA VAL A 142 -1.27 1.97 -19.24
C VAL A 142 -1.79 2.99 -20.25
N GLY A 143 -2.47 2.54 -21.31
CA GLY A 143 -3.09 3.45 -22.28
C GLY A 143 -4.12 4.37 -21.63
N ALA A 144 -4.98 3.85 -20.76
CA ALA A 144 -5.97 4.66 -20.05
C ALA A 144 -5.34 5.75 -19.17
N LEU A 145 -4.22 5.46 -18.50
CA LEU A 145 -3.49 6.43 -17.68
C LEU A 145 -2.79 7.51 -18.51
N LEU A 146 -2.36 7.18 -19.73
CA LEU A 146 -1.77 8.16 -20.67
C LEU A 146 -2.82 9.09 -21.28
N PHE A 147 -4.09 8.69 -21.32
CA PHE A 147 -5.17 9.45 -21.96
C PHE A 147 -5.37 10.88 -21.42
N PRO A 148 -5.51 11.14 -20.10
CA PRO A 148 -5.65 12.50 -19.58
C PRO A 148 -4.40 13.36 -19.84
N LEU A 149 -3.20 12.77 -19.84
CA LEU A 149 -1.96 13.46 -20.19
C LEU A 149 -1.95 13.86 -21.67
N PHE A 150 -2.38 12.96 -22.56
CA PHE A 150 -2.54 13.24 -23.97
C PHE A 150 -3.53 14.39 -24.20
N LEU A 151 -4.72 14.36 -23.60
CA LEU A 151 -5.70 15.45 -23.72
C LEU A 151 -5.12 16.78 -23.21
N SER A 152 -4.37 16.76 -22.11
CA SER A 152 -3.73 17.96 -21.56
C SER A 152 -2.74 18.60 -22.55
N VAL A 153 -1.89 17.78 -23.17
CA VAL A 153 -0.92 18.26 -24.17
C VAL A 153 -1.61 18.66 -25.45
N LEU A 154 -2.58 17.87 -25.93
CA LEU A 154 -3.35 18.16 -27.13
C LEU A 154 -4.07 19.51 -27.02
N PHE A 155 -4.83 19.74 -25.95
CA PHE A 155 -5.61 20.96 -25.78
C PHE A 155 -4.73 22.19 -25.56
N LYS A 156 -3.60 22.03 -24.86
CA LYS A 156 -2.61 23.09 -24.68
C LYS A 156 -1.97 23.50 -26.01
N GLU A 157 -1.46 22.52 -26.75
CA GLU A 157 -0.68 22.76 -27.96
C GLU A 157 -1.55 23.15 -29.18
N LEU A 158 -2.86 22.87 -29.14
CA LEU A 158 -3.85 23.34 -30.10
C LEU A 158 -4.58 24.62 -29.67
N GLU A 159 -4.22 25.19 -28.52
CA GLU A 159 -4.80 26.43 -27.97
C GLU A 159 -6.35 26.42 -27.93
N ILE A 160 -6.95 25.27 -27.60
CA ILE A 160 -8.43 25.10 -27.60
C ILE A 160 -9.09 25.99 -26.52
N PHE A 161 -8.33 26.33 -25.47
CA PHE A 161 -8.79 27.18 -24.37
C PHE A 161 -7.90 28.43 -24.28
N ASP A 162 -8.51 29.59 -24.05
CA ASP A 162 -7.82 30.88 -23.89
C ASP A 162 -6.72 30.85 -22.84
N LYS A 163 -6.94 30.07 -21.77
CA LYS A 163 -5.96 29.83 -20.70
C LYS A 163 -5.87 28.34 -20.45
N SER A 164 -4.70 27.77 -20.75
CA SER A 164 -4.40 26.38 -20.38
C SER A 164 -4.50 26.20 -18.86
N PHE A 165 -5.01 25.04 -18.44
CA PHE A 165 -5.14 24.65 -17.02
C PHE A 165 -6.10 25.49 -16.16
N ASN A 166 -7.03 26.26 -16.76
CA ASN A 166 -8.16 26.83 -16.01
C ASN A 166 -9.17 25.75 -15.57
N ASP A 167 -10.18 26.14 -14.78
CA ASP A 167 -11.16 25.18 -14.26
C ASP A 167 -11.98 24.52 -15.39
N ASP A 168 -12.32 25.26 -16.45
CA ASP A 168 -13.04 24.71 -17.62
C ASP A 168 -12.20 23.69 -18.40
N PHE A 169 -10.91 23.97 -18.59
CA PHE A 169 -9.94 23.05 -19.20
C PHE A 169 -9.86 21.74 -18.41
N ASN A 170 -9.69 21.84 -17.09
CA ASN A 170 -9.57 20.67 -16.22
C ASN A 170 -10.88 19.88 -16.12
N LEU A 171 -12.02 20.56 -16.08
CA LEU A 171 -13.34 19.94 -16.12
C LEU A 171 -13.53 19.15 -17.43
N THR A 172 -13.17 19.73 -18.56
CA THR A 172 -13.33 19.10 -19.88
C THR A 172 -12.48 17.84 -20.00
N ILE A 173 -11.21 17.90 -19.59
CA ILE A 173 -10.31 16.73 -19.58
C ILE A 173 -10.85 15.64 -18.65
N SER A 174 -11.33 16.02 -17.47
CA SER A 174 -11.90 15.09 -16.49
C SER A 174 -13.17 14.44 -17.04
N LEU A 175 -14.07 15.18 -17.68
CA LEU A 175 -15.30 14.65 -18.28
C LEU A 175 -15.01 13.66 -19.41
N LEU A 176 -14.09 14.00 -20.32
CA LEU A 176 -13.70 13.11 -21.42
C LEU A 176 -13.03 11.82 -20.90
N SER A 177 -12.16 11.96 -19.89
CA SER A 177 -11.52 10.81 -19.25
C SER A 177 -12.54 9.94 -18.50
N PHE A 178 -13.50 10.56 -17.80
CA PHE A 178 -14.59 9.87 -17.13
C PHE A 178 -15.43 9.07 -18.12
N ALA A 179 -15.82 9.68 -19.24
CA ALA A 179 -16.59 9.02 -20.30
C ALA A 179 -15.85 7.81 -20.86
N LEU A 180 -14.55 7.95 -21.16
CA LEU A 180 -13.71 6.84 -21.63
C LEU A 180 -13.67 5.70 -20.59
N TYR A 181 -13.43 6.02 -19.31
CA TYR A 181 -13.29 5.01 -18.26
C TYR A 181 -14.61 4.33 -17.93
N PHE A 182 -15.71 5.08 -17.95
CA PHE A 182 -17.06 4.56 -17.79
C PHE A 182 -17.40 3.59 -18.94
N ALA A 183 -17.20 3.99 -20.19
CA ALA A 183 -17.40 3.12 -21.36
C ALA A 183 -16.51 1.86 -21.28
N SER A 184 -15.24 2.02 -20.92
CA SER A 184 -14.30 0.91 -20.74
C SER A 184 -14.73 -0.05 -19.63
N SER A 185 -15.33 0.45 -18.56
CA SER A 185 -15.89 -0.38 -17.50
C SER A 185 -17.00 -1.29 -18.01
N PHE A 186 -17.88 -0.79 -18.90
CA PHE A 186 -18.92 -1.62 -19.52
C PHE A 186 -18.35 -2.65 -20.49
N ILE A 187 -17.37 -2.25 -21.33
CA ILE A 187 -16.80 -3.10 -22.38
C ILE A 187 -15.95 -4.22 -21.78
N PHE A 188 -15.00 -3.89 -20.91
CA PHE A 188 -14.00 -4.85 -20.43
C PHE A 188 -14.40 -5.56 -19.13
N ARG A 189 -15.31 -4.97 -18.34
CA ARG A 189 -15.79 -5.51 -17.05
C ARG A 189 -14.67 -5.86 -16.05
N LEU A 190 -13.56 -5.13 -16.10
CA LEU A 190 -12.48 -5.27 -15.13
C LEU A 190 -12.70 -4.33 -13.93
N PRO A 191 -12.47 -4.78 -12.68
CA PRO A 191 -12.63 -3.94 -11.48
C PRO A 191 -11.80 -2.66 -11.50
N ILE A 192 -10.65 -2.66 -12.18
CA ILE A 192 -9.75 -1.50 -12.26
C ILE A 192 -10.44 -0.28 -12.90
N TRP A 193 -11.36 -0.49 -13.85
CA TRP A 193 -12.09 0.60 -14.49
C TRP A 193 -13.05 1.29 -13.53
N SER A 194 -13.65 0.51 -12.62
CA SER A 194 -14.49 1.06 -11.57
C SER A 194 -13.71 2.00 -10.65
N PHE A 195 -12.49 1.62 -10.31
CA PHE A 195 -11.60 2.51 -9.57
C PHE A 195 -11.25 3.78 -10.36
N LEU A 196 -10.91 3.65 -11.65
CA LEU A 196 -10.52 4.79 -12.48
C LEU A 196 -11.66 5.79 -12.73
N TYR A 197 -12.86 5.35 -13.12
CA TYR A 197 -13.96 6.30 -13.34
C TYR A 197 -14.46 6.90 -12.03
N LEU A 198 -14.43 6.19 -10.89
CA LEU A 198 -14.77 6.78 -9.59
C LEU A 198 -13.77 7.89 -9.23
N THR A 199 -12.48 7.63 -9.44
CA THR A 199 -11.42 8.61 -9.20
C THR A 199 -11.62 9.85 -10.07
N VAL A 200 -11.82 9.68 -11.38
CA VAL A 200 -12.07 10.82 -12.29
C VAL A 200 -13.42 11.50 -12.04
N GLY A 201 -14.43 10.75 -11.62
CA GLY A 201 -15.74 11.29 -11.24
C GLY A 201 -15.63 12.28 -10.07
N MET A 202 -14.71 12.05 -9.14
CA MET A 202 -14.42 13.01 -8.06
C MET A 202 -13.78 14.29 -8.60
N PHE A 203 -12.90 14.21 -9.61
CA PHE A 203 -12.36 15.40 -10.27
C PHE A 203 -13.45 16.16 -11.03
N VAL A 204 -14.33 15.46 -11.76
CA VAL A 204 -15.49 16.08 -12.42
C VAL A 204 -16.34 16.83 -11.39
N TYR A 205 -16.74 16.16 -10.31
CA TYR A 205 -17.52 16.78 -9.23
C TYR A 205 -16.83 18.03 -8.67
N TYR A 206 -15.53 17.93 -8.35
CA TYR A 206 -14.74 19.03 -7.82
C TYR A 206 -14.70 20.24 -8.77
N PHE A 207 -14.37 20.04 -10.05
CA PHE A 207 -14.31 21.14 -11.01
C PHE A 207 -15.71 21.69 -11.33
N THR A 208 -16.76 20.87 -11.31
CA THR A 208 -18.14 21.35 -11.42
C THR A 208 -18.50 22.31 -10.28
N LEU A 209 -18.14 21.99 -9.04
CA LEU A 209 -18.39 22.90 -7.90
C LEU A 209 -17.67 24.24 -8.07
N LYS A 210 -16.41 24.22 -8.54
CA LYS A 210 -15.65 25.44 -8.82
C LYS A 210 -16.29 26.29 -9.91
N VAL A 211 -16.73 25.68 -11.01
CA VAL A 211 -17.41 26.38 -12.11
C VAL A 211 -18.73 27.02 -11.64
N ILE A 212 -19.42 26.43 -10.65
CA ILE A 212 -20.65 26.98 -10.05
C ILE A 212 -20.35 28.16 -9.08
N GLY A 213 -19.07 28.49 -8.83
CA GLY A 213 -18.68 29.58 -7.96
C GLY A 213 -18.66 29.22 -6.47
N ILE A 214 -18.78 27.93 -6.14
CA ILE A 214 -18.47 27.45 -4.79
C ILE A 214 -16.95 27.51 -4.67
N GLN A 215 -16.47 28.61 -4.10
CA GLN A 215 -15.06 28.76 -3.74
C GLN A 215 -14.64 27.52 -2.95
N SER A 216 -13.51 26.97 -3.37
CA SER A 216 -13.36 25.52 -3.43
C SER A 216 -13.48 24.84 -2.06
N ILE A 217 -13.99 23.60 -2.03
CA ILE A 217 -13.85 22.69 -0.87
C ILE A 217 -12.38 22.61 -0.40
N THR A 218 -11.44 22.91 -1.31
CA THR A 218 -10.00 22.95 -1.08
C THR A 218 -9.45 24.29 -0.60
N GLU A 219 -10.22 25.37 -0.50
CA GLU A 219 -9.74 26.67 -0.02
C GLU A 219 -10.07 26.88 1.45
N ASP A 220 -11.27 26.53 1.90
CA ASP A 220 -11.69 26.74 3.29
C ASP A 220 -11.41 25.49 4.17
N PRO A 221 -10.53 25.60 5.19
CA PRO A 221 -10.31 24.52 6.16
C PRO A 221 -11.58 24.08 6.88
N LEU A 222 -12.55 24.99 7.07
CA LEU A 222 -13.81 24.72 7.73
C LEU A 222 -14.62 23.68 6.96
N MET A 223 -14.60 23.71 5.63
CA MET A 223 -15.27 22.71 4.80
C MET A 223 -14.63 21.33 4.93
N ALA A 224 -13.30 21.25 5.08
CA ALA A 224 -12.63 19.97 5.35
C ALA A 224 -13.08 19.40 6.71
N TRP A 225 -13.14 20.23 7.76
CA TRP A 225 -13.66 19.81 9.06
C TRP A 225 -15.13 19.36 8.99
N LEU A 226 -15.98 20.11 8.27
CA LEU A 226 -17.38 19.77 8.07
C LEU A 226 -17.58 18.47 7.29
N LEU A 227 -16.69 18.14 6.34
CA LEU A 227 -16.77 16.87 5.60
C LEU A 227 -16.23 15.69 6.44
N LEU A 228 -15.27 15.93 7.32
CA LEU A 228 -14.68 14.90 8.18
C LEU A 228 -15.70 14.34 9.19
N ILE A 229 -16.54 15.19 9.78
CA ILE A 229 -17.56 14.79 10.76
C ILE A 229 -18.55 13.75 10.22
N PRO A 230 -19.32 14.00 9.13
CA PRO A 230 -20.25 13.03 8.57
C PRO A 230 -19.54 11.80 8.01
N SER A 231 -18.33 11.94 7.46
CA SER A 231 -17.55 10.79 6.98
C SER A 231 -17.15 9.85 8.12
N THR A 232 -16.78 10.42 9.27
CA THR A 232 -16.51 9.68 10.51
C THR A 232 -17.77 9.05 11.08
N ALA A 233 -18.88 9.78 11.09
CA ALA A 233 -20.17 9.24 11.49
C ALA A 233 -20.57 8.05 10.59
N TYR A 234 -20.37 8.14 9.27
CA TYR A 234 -20.65 7.06 8.33
C TYR A 234 -19.73 5.84 8.52
N LEU A 235 -18.45 6.07 8.83
CA LEU A 235 -17.54 5.01 9.23
C LEU A 235 -18.01 4.32 10.53
N LEU A 236 -18.43 5.08 11.53
CA LEU A 236 -18.91 4.56 12.81
C LEU A 236 -20.27 3.85 12.69
N SER A 237 -21.16 4.34 11.83
CA SER A 237 -22.46 3.72 11.53
C SER A 237 -22.34 2.30 11.00
N SER A 238 -21.19 1.93 10.42
CA SER A 238 -20.94 0.54 10.01
C SER A 238 -21.10 -0.45 11.17
N TRP A 239 -20.72 -0.04 12.38
CA TRP A 239 -20.88 -0.84 13.60
C TRP A 239 -22.35 -0.98 14.01
N LEU A 240 -23.12 0.11 13.90
CA LEU A 240 -24.55 0.12 14.24
C LEU A 240 -25.34 -0.79 13.29
N TYR A 241 -25.06 -0.72 11.98
CA TYR A 241 -25.69 -1.59 10.98
C TYR A 241 -25.37 -3.06 11.20
N ASP A 242 -24.12 -3.40 11.53
CA ASP A 242 -23.72 -4.77 11.80
C ASP A 242 -24.43 -5.32 13.06
N LYS A 243 -24.58 -4.49 14.10
CA LYS A 243 -25.34 -4.85 15.32
C LYS A 243 -26.84 -5.08 15.04
N ALA A 244 -27.38 -4.41 14.02
CA ALA A 244 -28.77 -4.58 13.56
C ALA A 244 -28.94 -5.71 12.52
N ASP A 245 -27.92 -6.55 12.31
CA ASP A 245 -27.88 -7.64 11.33
C ASP A 245 -28.00 -7.19 9.85
N HIS A 246 -27.71 -5.92 9.56
CA HIS A 246 -27.65 -5.35 8.21
C HIS A 246 -26.21 -5.32 7.65
N LYS A 247 -25.62 -6.49 7.45
CA LYS A 247 -24.19 -6.66 7.13
C LYS A 247 -23.72 -5.98 5.84
N ASP A 248 -24.54 -6.00 4.79
CA ASP A 248 -24.20 -5.38 3.50
C ASP A 248 -24.19 -3.85 3.61
N ALA A 249 -25.20 -3.27 4.26
CA ALA A 249 -25.25 -1.84 4.54
C ALA A 249 -24.07 -1.40 5.42
N GLY A 250 -23.72 -2.19 6.44
CA GLY A 250 -22.53 -1.96 7.27
C GLY A 250 -21.24 -1.91 6.44
N TYR A 251 -21.08 -2.83 5.48
CA TYR A 251 -19.91 -2.84 4.60
C TYR A 251 -19.83 -1.63 3.67
N HIS A 252 -20.94 -1.24 3.04
CA HIS A 252 -20.98 -0.03 2.22
C HIS A 252 -20.73 1.23 3.04
N SER A 253 -21.32 1.31 4.24
CA SER A 253 -21.11 2.41 5.19
C SER A 253 -19.63 2.56 5.54
N TYR A 254 -18.98 1.44 5.83
CA TYR A 254 -17.55 1.39 6.11
C TYR A 254 -16.68 1.85 4.94
N LEU A 255 -16.91 1.32 3.73
CA LEU A 255 -16.11 1.66 2.55
C LEU A 255 -16.22 3.13 2.17
N VAL A 256 -17.44 3.64 2.13
CA VAL A 256 -17.71 5.04 1.79
C VAL A 256 -17.15 5.94 2.89
N GLY A 257 -17.40 5.64 4.16
CA GLY A 257 -16.88 6.43 5.28
C GLY A 257 -15.36 6.51 5.26
N ALA A 258 -14.68 5.38 5.07
CA ALA A 258 -13.22 5.31 4.99
C ALA A 258 -12.67 6.13 3.80
N LEU A 259 -13.31 6.04 2.63
CA LEU A 259 -12.86 6.74 1.43
C LEU A 259 -13.09 8.26 1.55
N PHE A 260 -14.24 8.67 2.07
CA PHE A 260 -14.59 10.08 2.23
C PHE A 260 -13.79 10.78 3.34
N ILE A 261 -13.31 10.06 4.36
CA ILE A 261 -12.39 10.61 5.36
C ILE A 261 -11.05 11.03 4.74
N LEU A 262 -10.57 10.35 3.67
CA LEU A 262 -9.25 10.65 3.11
C LEU A 262 -9.16 12.08 2.53
N ILE A 263 -10.22 12.57 1.91
CA ILE A 263 -10.26 13.88 1.25
C ILE A 263 -10.03 15.03 2.24
N PRO A 264 -10.84 15.19 3.31
CA PRO A 264 -10.62 16.25 4.28
C PRO A 264 -9.30 16.09 5.03
N LEU A 265 -8.84 14.86 5.30
CA LEU A 265 -7.55 14.66 5.95
C LEU A 265 -6.37 15.14 5.09
N VAL A 266 -6.38 14.83 3.79
CA VAL A 266 -5.36 15.34 2.86
C VAL A 266 -5.39 16.87 2.84
N LYS A 267 -6.58 17.49 2.78
CA LYS A 267 -6.70 18.94 2.80
C LYS A 267 -6.20 19.56 4.11
N LEU A 268 -6.60 19.04 5.27
CA LEU A 268 -6.14 19.52 6.57
C LEU A 268 -4.63 19.37 6.73
N PHE A 269 -4.06 18.30 6.20
CA PHE A 269 -2.63 18.09 6.19
C PHE A 269 -1.90 19.09 5.28
N LEU A 270 -2.39 19.32 4.06
CA LEU A 270 -1.85 20.34 3.16
C LEU A 270 -1.94 21.73 3.78
N GLU A 271 -3.05 22.04 4.45
CA GLU A 271 -3.23 23.31 5.18
C GLU A 271 -2.19 23.46 6.30
N ALA A 272 -1.95 22.38 7.05
CA ALA A 272 -0.93 22.36 8.09
C ALA A 272 0.46 22.65 7.50
N ILE A 273 0.81 22.07 6.35
CA ILE A 273 2.06 22.35 5.63
C ILE A 273 2.12 23.81 5.16
N THR A 274 1.18 24.22 4.30
CA THR A 274 1.29 25.47 3.53
C THR A 274 1.22 26.73 4.40
N TYR A 275 0.38 26.75 5.43
CA TYR A 275 0.13 27.96 6.22
C TYR A 275 0.96 28.05 7.51
N ASN A 276 1.91 27.14 7.68
CA ASN A 276 2.71 27.03 8.90
C ASN A 276 1.91 27.04 10.22
N LYS A 277 0.75 26.37 10.21
CA LYS A 277 -0.15 26.28 11.37
C LYS A 277 0.15 25.03 12.17
N SER A 278 1.17 25.11 13.03
CA SER A 278 1.62 23.98 13.86
C SER A 278 0.51 23.34 14.72
N HIS A 279 -0.46 24.13 15.19
CA HIS A 279 -1.61 23.63 15.95
C HIS A 279 -2.43 22.59 15.16
N PHE A 280 -2.54 22.71 13.83
CA PHE A 280 -3.23 21.70 13.04
C PHE A 280 -2.47 20.36 13.03
N ALA A 281 -1.14 20.38 13.02
CA ALA A 281 -0.37 19.14 13.12
C ALA A 281 -0.62 18.42 14.45
N TRP A 282 -0.68 19.16 15.56
CA TRP A 282 -1.03 18.60 16.87
C TRP A 282 -2.47 18.04 16.92
N ILE A 283 -3.44 18.76 16.36
CA ILE A 283 -4.83 18.27 16.28
C ILE A 283 -4.89 16.99 15.44
N LEU A 284 -4.20 16.95 14.29
CA LEU A 284 -4.14 15.75 13.44
C LEU A 284 -3.44 14.58 14.15
N LEU A 285 -2.43 14.83 14.99
CA LEU A 285 -1.79 13.81 15.80
C LEU A 285 -2.78 13.20 16.80
N VAL A 286 -3.50 14.04 17.55
CA VAL A 286 -4.53 13.61 18.51
C VAL A 286 -5.63 12.82 17.80
N LEU A 287 -6.10 13.31 16.65
CA LEU A 287 -7.10 12.64 15.82
C LEU A 287 -6.57 11.28 15.32
N GLY A 288 -5.31 11.20 14.90
CA GLY A 288 -4.66 9.97 14.47
C GLY A 288 -4.59 8.92 15.59
N ILE A 289 -4.21 9.34 16.80
CA ILE A 289 -4.23 8.49 17.99
C ILE A 289 -5.66 8.00 18.28
N ALA A 290 -6.66 8.88 18.19
CA ALA A 290 -8.06 8.53 18.40
C ALA A 290 -8.56 7.46 17.41
N TYR A 291 -8.31 7.62 16.10
CA TYR A 291 -8.66 6.61 15.09
C TYR A 291 -7.92 5.28 15.31
N PHE A 292 -6.66 5.33 15.73
CA PHE A 292 -5.91 4.11 16.04
C PHE A 292 -6.51 3.38 17.24
N ILE A 293 -6.87 4.11 18.31
CA ILE A 293 -7.59 3.56 19.47
C ILE A 293 -8.95 3.00 19.05
N PHE A 294 -9.70 3.69 18.18
CA PHE A 294 -10.94 3.14 17.64
C PHE A 294 -10.69 1.81 16.93
N GLY A 295 -9.64 1.69 16.11
CA GLY A 295 -9.22 0.42 15.51
C GLY A 295 -9.04 -0.70 16.56
N ILE A 296 -8.37 -0.39 17.68
CA ILE A 296 -8.21 -1.32 18.81
C ILE A 296 -9.56 -1.74 19.40
N LEU A 297 -10.49 -0.80 19.58
CA LEU A 297 -11.82 -1.08 20.11
C LEU A 297 -12.64 -1.96 19.17
N TYR A 298 -12.58 -1.72 17.86
CA TYR A 298 -13.24 -2.55 16.85
C TYR A 298 -12.69 -3.98 16.86
N GLU A 299 -11.37 -4.12 16.93
CA GLU A 299 -10.72 -5.43 16.94
C GLU A 299 -11.04 -6.23 18.22
N LYS A 300 -11.03 -5.58 19.39
CA LYS A 300 -11.40 -6.23 20.67
C LYS A 300 -12.85 -6.71 20.71
N LYS A 301 -13.75 -6.07 19.95
CA LYS A 301 -15.16 -6.47 19.82
C LYS A 301 -15.39 -7.48 18.68
N GLU A 302 -14.34 -8.10 18.16
CA GLU A 302 -14.37 -9.09 17.07
C GLU A 302 -14.86 -8.57 15.71
N PHE A 303 -15.00 -7.26 15.52
CA PHE A 303 -15.35 -6.63 14.24
C PHE A 303 -14.14 -6.51 13.30
N LYS A 304 -13.47 -7.65 13.04
CA LYS A 304 -12.20 -7.71 12.29
C LYS A 304 -12.28 -7.06 10.90
N LYS A 305 -13.45 -7.10 10.26
CA LYS A 305 -13.67 -6.50 8.92
C LYS A 305 -13.53 -4.97 8.94
N TYR A 306 -13.97 -4.32 10.02
CA TYR A 306 -14.08 -2.86 10.10
C TYR A 306 -12.90 -2.19 10.81
N CYS A 307 -12.02 -2.95 11.48
CA CYS A 307 -10.90 -2.34 12.21
C CYS A 307 -9.79 -1.78 11.29
N ARG A 308 -9.67 -2.26 10.04
CA ARG A 308 -8.55 -1.93 9.14
C ARG A 308 -8.49 -0.45 8.75
N ALA A 309 -9.61 0.17 8.39
CA ALA A 309 -9.60 1.58 7.98
C ALA A 309 -9.27 2.52 9.15
N PRO A 310 -9.87 2.41 10.36
CA PRO A 310 -9.46 3.21 11.51
C PRO A 310 -7.96 3.08 11.83
N TYR A 311 -7.41 1.86 11.82
CA TYR A 311 -5.96 1.69 12.03
C TYR A 311 -5.13 2.37 10.95
N LEU A 312 -5.51 2.23 9.68
CA LEU A 312 -4.80 2.84 8.56
C LEU A 312 -4.85 4.36 8.63
N ILE A 313 -6.04 4.92 8.81
CA ILE A 313 -6.28 6.36 8.97
C ILE A 313 -5.47 6.90 10.15
N GLY A 314 -5.56 6.23 11.31
CA GLY A 314 -4.82 6.61 12.50
C GLY A 314 -3.30 6.59 12.31
N ALA A 315 -2.76 5.51 11.73
CA ALA A 315 -1.34 5.37 11.46
C ALA A 315 -0.83 6.43 10.47
N VAL A 316 -1.58 6.69 9.40
CA VAL A 316 -1.25 7.73 8.41
C VAL A 316 -1.29 9.12 9.05
N LEU A 317 -2.28 9.43 9.88
CA LEU A 317 -2.37 10.72 10.56
C LEU A 317 -1.25 10.94 11.57
N ILE A 318 -0.91 9.91 12.36
CA ILE A 318 0.24 9.97 13.28
C ILE A 318 1.53 10.23 12.48
N PHE A 319 1.72 9.52 11.36
CA PHE A 319 2.87 9.74 10.49
C PHE A 319 2.90 11.16 9.91
N LEU A 320 1.83 11.61 9.27
CA LEU A 320 1.79 12.92 8.63
C LEU A 320 1.92 14.08 9.63
N SER A 321 1.30 13.97 10.82
CA SER A 321 1.42 15.00 11.85
C SER A 321 2.84 15.10 12.42
N LEU A 322 3.47 13.97 12.78
CA LEU A 322 4.85 13.98 13.26
C LEU A 322 5.84 14.42 12.18
N LEU A 323 5.63 14.00 10.93
CA LEU A 323 6.35 14.49 9.76
C LEU A 323 6.30 16.01 9.70
N ARG A 324 5.11 16.58 9.82
CA ARG A 324 4.90 18.02 9.76
C ARG A 324 5.60 18.76 10.90
N LEU A 325 5.51 18.24 12.12
CA LEU A 325 6.16 18.83 13.30
C LEU A 325 7.69 18.77 13.19
N ALA A 326 8.22 17.76 12.49
CA ALA A 326 9.64 17.57 12.29
C ALA A 326 10.24 18.52 11.25
N ILE A 327 9.57 18.67 10.09
CA ILE A 327 10.07 19.49 8.96
C ILE A 327 10.31 20.95 9.37
N ASP A 328 9.47 21.48 10.26
CA ASP A 328 9.58 22.88 10.68
C ASP A 328 10.35 23.06 11.99
N GLY A 329 10.85 21.98 12.59
CA GLY A 329 11.55 22.05 13.86
C GLY A 329 10.65 22.40 15.06
N THR A 330 9.34 22.58 14.85
CA THR A 330 8.38 22.99 15.89
C THR A 330 8.35 22.03 17.08
N LEU A 331 8.67 20.75 16.85
CA LEU A 331 8.73 19.77 17.92
C LEU A 331 9.76 20.12 19.00
N LEU A 332 10.92 20.68 18.62
CA LEU A 332 11.97 21.09 19.54
C LEU A 332 11.92 22.58 19.89
N GLU A 333 11.36 23.42 19.02
CA GLU A 333 11.22 24.86 19.24
C GLU A 333 10.53 25.18 20.58
N GLY A 334 9.51 24.41 20.95
CA GLY A 334 8.81 24.58 22.24
C GLY A 334 9.62 24.15 23.48
N PHE A 335 10.75 23.45 23.30
CA PHE A 335 11.59 22.98 24.41
C PHE A 335 12.86 23.82 24.61
N THR A 336 13.38 24.46 23.56
CA THR A 336 14.67 25.12 23.64
C THR A 336 14.60 26.60 24.00
N ASP A 337 13.39 27.20 24.11
CA ASP A 337 13.13 28.64 24.32
C ASP A 337 13.91 29.59 23.38
N SER A 338 14.64 29.03 22.41
CA SER A 338 15.57 29.71 21.54
C SER A 338 14.79 30.24 20.34
N LYS A 339 14.40 31.51 20.39
CA LYS A 339 13.97 32.21 19.17
C LYS A 339 15.15 32.21 18.19
N TYR A 340 14.88 31.82 16.95
CA TYR A 340 15.85 31.70 15.85
C TYR A 340 16.59 33.01 15.58
N GLU A 341 17.63 33.34 16.35
CA GLU A 341 18.47 34.49 16.06
C GLU A 341 19.53 34.17 15.00
N LYS A 342 19.86 32.89 14.77
CA LYS A 342 20.84 32.46 13.75
C LYS A 342 20.30 31.36 12.85
N TYR A 343 20.57 31.52 11.55
CA TYR A 343 20.20 30.56 10.49
C TYR A 343 20.73 29.14 10.75
N ASP A 344 21.97 29.03 11.23
CA ASP A 344 22.62 27.74 11.51
C ASP A 344 21.94 26.94 12.63
N ASP A 345 21.30 27.62 13.58
CA ASP A 345 20.59 26.96 14.67
C ASP A 345 19.31 26.30 14.15
N GLY A 346 18.66 26.90 13.15
CA GLY A 346 17.41 26.38 12.60
C GLY A 346 17.59 25.07 11.85
N VAL A 347 18.65 24.93 11.06
CA VAL A 347 18.97 23.68 10.36
C VAL A 347 19.21 22.54 11.36
N ASN A 348 19.90 22.83 12.48
CA ASN A 348 20.15 21.83 13.52
C ASN A 348 18.84 21.44 14.22
N ILE A 349 17.99 22.40 14.60
CA ILE A 349 16.70 22.14 15.27
C ILE A 349 15.79 21.27 14.37
N ILE A 350 15.70 21.59 13.08
CA ILE A 350 14.93 20.81 12.11
C ILE A 350 15.49 19.39 12.00
N GLY A 351 16.81 19.25 11.82
CA GLY A 351 17.44 17.94 11.68
C GLY A 351 17.26 17.06 12.92
N TRP A 352 17.47 17.61 14.12
CA TRP A 352 17.26 16.89 15.38
C TRP A 352 15.78 16.55 15.62
N SER A 353 14.86 17.44 15.25
CA SER A 353 13.41 17.14 15.30
C SER A 353 13.06 15.93 14.44
N ASN A 354 13.64 15.82 13.25
CA ASN A 354 13.47 14.67 12.38
C ASN A 354 14.11 13.39 12.96
N VAL A 355 15.29 13.48 13.59
CA VAL A 355 15.88 12.33 14.31
C VAL A 355 14.95 11.84 15.42
N ILE A 356 14.43 12.75 16.25
CA ILE A 356 13.50 12.42 17.34
C ILE A 356 12.24 11.74 16.79
N VAL A 357 11.64 12.28 15.73
CA VAL A 357 10.47 11.68 15.10
C VAL A 357 10.77 10.30 14.53
N GLY A 358 11.96 10.09 13.94
CA GLY A 358 12.41 8.77 13.52
C GLY A 358 12.46 7.76 14.68
N VAL A 359 12.97 8.18 15.84
CA VAL A 359 12.99 7.36 17.07
C VAL A 359 11.58 7.10 17.61
N ILE A 360 10.68 8.09 17.55
CA ILE A 360 9.27 7.92 17.92
C ILE A 360 8.62 6.85 17.04
N TYR A 361 8.83 6.89 15.71
CA TYR A 361 8.31 5.85 14.81
C TYR A 361 8.86 4.46 15.14
N LEU A 362 10.15 4.35 15.46
CA LEU A 362 10.73 3.07 15.90
C LEU A 362 10.08 2.55 17.18
N THR A 363 9.81 3.46 18.11
CA THR A 363 9.13 3.14 19.37
C THR A 363 7.69 2.68 19.11
N ILE A 364 6.93 3.38 18.26
CA ILE A 364 5.58 2.98 17.84
C ILE A 364 5.62 1.59 17.18
N GLY A 365 6.60 1.34 16.31
CA GLY A 365 6.80 0.02 15.68
C GLY A 365 7.04 -1.09 16.71
N HIS A 366 7.81 -0.82 17.76
CA HIS A 366 8.04 -1.75 18.87
C HIS A 366 6.77 -1.96 19.73
N VAL A 367 6.01 -0.90 20.01
CA VAL A 367 4.73 -1.01 20.73
C VAL A 367 3.72 -1.82 19.92
N ALA A 368 3.60 -1.57 18.61
CA ALA A 368 2.73 -2.33 17.70
C ALA A 368 3.12 -3.81 17.63
N GLU A 369 4.40 -4.14 17.79
CA GLU A 369 4.85 -5.52 17.91
C GLU A 369 4.36 -6.18 19.20
N LYS A 370 4.48 -5.48 20.34
CA LYS A 370 3.97 -5.95 21.64
C LYS A 370 2.44 -6.05 21.68
N MET A 371 1.72 -5.25 20.88
CA MET A 371 0.26 -5.36 20.75
C MET A 371 -0.20 -6.73 20.27
N GLY A 372 0.66 -7.49 19.56
CA GLY A 372 0.38 -8.87 19.19
C GLY A 372 0.15 -9.81 20.37
N ASN A 373 0.71 -9.51 21.55
CA ASN A 373 0.50 -10.29 22.77
C ASN A 373 -0.91 -10.08 23.36
N PHE A 374 -1.58 -8.99 22.99
CA PHE A 374 -2.94 -8.67 23.42
C PHE A 374 -4.01 -9.14 22.43
N GLN A 375 -3.70 -10.12 21.56
CA GLN A 375 -4.59 -10.65 20.51
C GLN A 375 -5.01 -9.62 19.44
N LEU A 376 -4.28 -8.49 19.32
CA LEU A 376 -4.50 -7.47 18.28
C LEU A 376 -3.70 -7.81 17.02
N HIS A 377 -4.21 -8.74 16.23
CA HIS A 377 -3.57 -9.25 15.01
C HIS A 377 -3.46 -8.19 13.89
N GLU A 378 -4.45 -7.32 13.74
CA GLU A 378 -4.47 -6.28 12.70
C GLU A 378 -3.56 -5.11 13.09
N ALA A 379 -3.56 -4.65 14.35
CA ALA A 379 -2.60 -3.66 14.86
C ALA A 379 -1.14 -4.08 14.61
N ARG A 380 -0.82 -5.36 14.82
CA ARG A 380 0.52 -5.93 14.63
C ARG A 380 1.04 -5.75 13.20
N LYS A 381 0.18 -5.68 12.18
CA LYS A 381 0.60 -5.51 10.79
C LYS A 381 1.28 -4.15 10.54
N TYR A 382 0.88 -3.13 11.28
CA TYR A 382 1.44 -1.78 11.16
C TYR A 382 2.88 -1.68 11.69
N LYS A 383 3.36 -2.69 12.45
CA LYS A 383 4.78 -2.76 12.82
C LYS A 383 5.69 -2.72 11.59
N GLY A 384 5.27 -3.32 10.47
CA GLY A 384 6.06 -3.35 9.24
C GLY A 384 6.26 -1.95 8.66
N PHE A 385 5.21 -1.14 8.64
CA PHE A 385 5.24 0.25 8.19
C PHE A 385 6.19 1.10 9.07
N PHE A 386 5.98 1.10 10.38
CA PHE A 386 6.81 1.91 11.30
C PHE A 386 8.27 1.44 11.38
N ASN A 387 8.52 0.14 11.25
CA ASN A 387 9.90 -0.38 11.15
C ASN A 387 10.60 -0.02 9.83
N LEU A 388 9.87 0.38 8.79
CA LEU A 388 10.44 0.91 7.55
C LEU A 388 10.64 2.42 7.64
N VAL A 389 9.61 3.14 8.08
CA VAL A 389 9.63 4.60 8.15
C VAL A 389 10.61 5.11 9.20
N GLY A 390 10.67 4.49 10.39
CA GLY A 390 11.55 4.96 11.47
C GLY A 390 13.04 5.01 11.09
N PRO A 391 13.66 3.93 10.58
CA PRO A 391 15.04 3.96 10.11
C PRO A 391 15.24 4.93 8.95
N LEU A 392 14.32 4.93 7.97
CA LEU A 392 14.38 5.82 6.81
C LEU A 392 14.41 7.30 7.25
N TRP A 393 13.56 7.67 8.20
CA TRP A 393 13.47 9.02 8.74
C TRP A 393 14.69 9.41 9.56
N THR A 394 15.15 8.50 10.44
CA THR A 394 16.32 8.73 11.28
C THR A 394 17.58 8.93 10.44
N LEU A 395 17.84 8.04 9.48
CA LEU A 395 19.01 8.13 8.60
C LEU A 395 18.90 9.31 7.63
N GLY A 396 17.70 9.59 7.11
CA GLY A 396 17.44 10.76 6.28
C GLY A 396 17.74 12.08 7.00
N ALA A 397 17.38 12.17 8.27
CA ALA A 397 17.67 13.33 9.11
C ALA A 397 19.17 13.50 9.37
N ILE A 398 19.89 12.41 9.68
CA ILE A 398 21.35 12.45 9.88
C ILE A 398 22.05 12.84 8.57
N TYR A 399 21.59 12.31 7.43
CA TYR A 399 22.07 12.68 6.11
C TYR A 399 21.89 14.18 5.84
N PHE A 400 20.71 14.71 6.13
CA PHE A 400 20.40 16.14 6.01
C PHE A 400 21.31 17.00 6.90
N LEU A 401 21.56 16.59 8.14
CA LEU A 401 22.48 17.29 9.06
C LEU A 401 23.95 17.24 8.62
N GLY A 402 24.38 16.14 7.98
CA GLY A 402 25.77 15.93 7.58
C GLY A 402 26.12 16.53 6.23
N LEU A 403 25.78 15.84 5.16
CA LEU A 403 26.28 16.13 3.81
C LEU A 403 25.72 17.44 3.24
N PHE A 404 24.52 17.84 3.65
CA PHE A 404 23.97 19.16 3.31
C PHE A 404 24.53 20.29 4.20
N GLY A 405 24.88 19.96 5.45
CA GLY A 405 25.41 20.92 6.42
C GLY A 405 26.93 21.08 6.39
N GLN A 406 27.65 20.28 5.59
CA GLN A 406 29.12 20.20 5.54
C GLN A 406 29.76 20.00 6.92
N LYS A 407 29.15 19.12 7.73
CA LYS A 407 29.60 18.85 9.11
C LYS A 407 30.14 17.41 9.18
N PRO A 408 31.48 17.21 9.24
CA PRO A 408 32.11 15.89 9.21
C PRO A 408 31.64 14.94 10.33
N ALA A 409 31.25 15.49 11.47
CA ALA A 409 30.72 14.73 12.60
C ALA A 409 29.44 13.96 12.23
N TYR A 410 28.51 14.61 11.51
CA TYR A 410 27.25 13.99 11.11
C TYR A 410 27.41 13.05 9.91
N GLU A 411 28.40 13.28 9.04
CA GLU A 411 28.79 12.33 7.98
C GLU A 411 29.27 11.01 8.58
N THR A 412 30.16 11.09 9.58
CA THR A 412 30.65 9.93 10.32
C THR A 412 29.50 9.23 11.05
N LEU A 413 28.59 10.02 11.65
CA LEU A 413 27.39 9.49 12.29
C LEU A 413 26.48 8.76 11.30
N LEU A 414 26.30 9.27 10.07
CA LEU A 414 25.50 8.61 9.04
C LEU A 414 26.07 7.24 8.70
N LEU A 415 27.38 7.15 8.47
CA LEU A 415 28.06 5.90 8.17
C LEU A 415 27.86 4.87 9.30
N ILE A 416 28.12 5.28 10.55
CA ILE A 416 27.96 4.41 11.72
C ILE A 416 26.50 3.98 11.89
N ALA A 417 25.55 4.91 11.74
CA ALA A 417 24.12 4.62 11.86
C ALA A 417 23.64 3.66 10.77
N SER A 418 24.06 3.84 9.52
CA SER A 418 23.76 2.93 8.42
C SER A 418 24.27 1.52 8.70
N LEU A 419 25.52 1.39 9.16
CA LEU A 419 26.07 0.09 9.57
C LEU A 419 25.31 -0.50 10.75
N ALA A 420 24.94 0.31 11.75
CA ALA A 420 24.16 -0.13 12.91
C ALA A 420 22.78 -0.67 12.50
N PHE A 421 22.09 -0.05 11.53
CA PHE A 421 20.83 -0.60 11.00
C PHE A 421 21.02 -1.89 10.20
N ILE A 422 22.11 -2.01 9.43
CA ILE A 422 22.47 -3.24 8.71
C ILE A 422 22.72 -4.38 9.70
N PHE A 423 23.62 -4.20 10.67
CA PHE A 423 23.94 -5.25 11.65
C PHE A 423 22.79 -5.49 12.63
N GLY A 424 22.07 -4.44 13.04
CA GLY A 424 20.88 -4.53 13.89
C GLY A 424 19.71 -5.24 13.21
N SER A 425 19.71 -5.35 11.87
CA SER A 425 18.72 -6.13 11.14
C SER A 425 18.80 -7.63 11.43
N ILE A 426 19.98 -8.14 11.83
CA ILE A 426 20.24 -9.55 12.10
C ILE A 426 19.51 -10.02 13.37
N PRO A 427 19.76 -9.46 14.57
CA PRO A 427 19.05 -9.89 15.79
C PRO A 427 17.56 -9.56 15.72
N LYS A 428 17.17 -8.49 15.03
CA LYS A 428 15.76 -8.09 14.88
C LYS A 428 15.01 -8.89 13.80
N MET A 429 15.73 -9.65 12.96
CA MET A 429 15.20 -10.33 11.76
C MET A 429 14.30 -9.41 10.90
N SER A 430 14.68 -8.12 10.78
CA SER A 430 13.85 -7.07 10.17
C SER A 430 14.39 -6.65 8.82
N ARG A 431 13.75 -7.10 7.73
CA ARG A 431 14.13 -6.72 6.36
C ARG A 431 14.14 -5.20 6.12
N PRO A 432 13.17 -4.41 6.63
CA PRO A 432 13.19 -2.96 6.46
C PRO A 432 14.47 -2.29 6.98
N TYR A 433 15.04 -2.78 8.09
CA TYR A 433 16.29 -2.25 8.66
C TYR A 433 17.47 -2.47 7.71
N LEU A 434 17.57 -3.68 7.15
CA LEU A 434 18.61 -4.02 6.18
C LEU A 434 18.50 -3.15 4.92
N ILE A 435 17.29 -3.02 4.37
CA ILE A 435 17.04 -2.26 3.13
C ILE A 435 17.38 -0.79 3.33
N THR A 436 16.86 -0.17 4.40
CA THR A 436 17.08 1.26 4.68
C THR A 436 18.53 1.56 5.03
N GLY A 437 19.18 0.75 5.88
CA GLY A 437 20.60 0.90 6.20
C GLY A 437 21.50 0.78 4.96
N THR A 438 21.23 -0.21 4.10
CA THR A 438 21.97 -0.39 2.83
C THR A 438 21.72 0.77 1.86
N PHE A 439 20.47 1.22 1.73
CA PHE A 439 20.13 2.35 0.87
C PHE A 439 20.88 3.62 1.28
N PHE A 440 20.91 3.96 2.57
CA PHE A 440 21.63 5.15 3.04
C PHE A 440 23.15 4.99 3.00
N LEU A 441 23.68 3.77 3.16
CA LEU A 441 25.10 3.50 2.93
C LEU A 441 25.49 3.78 1.46
N ILE A 442 24.64 3.37 0.52
CA ILE A 442 24.82 3.64 -0.91
C ILE A 442 24.75 5.16 -1.16
N VAL A 443 23.73 5.84 -0.64
CA VAL A 443 23.58 7.31 -0.76
C VAL A 443 24.82 8.03 -0.21
N TYR A 444 25.32 7.61 0.95
CA TYR A 444 26.53 8.16 1.56
C TYR A 444 27.76 8.01 0.64
N ILE A 445 28.01 6.80 0.12
CA ILE A 445 29.13 6.55 -0.81
C ILE A 445 29.00 7.42 -2.06
N PHE A 446 27.80 7.56 -2.62
CA PHE A 446 27.56 8.40 -3.79
C PHE A 446 27.72 9.88 -3.51
N SER A 447 27.28 10.37 -2.35
CA SER A 447 27.38 11.79 -2.00
C SER A 447 28.83 12.21 -1.81
N ILE A 448 29.62 11.39 -1.08
CA ILE A 448 31.07 11.59 -0.96
C ILE A 448 31.72 11.49 -2.35
N GLY A 449 31.37 10.46 -3.13
CA GLY A 449 31.88 10.34 -4.50
C GLY A 449 31.56 11.57 -5.36
N GLY A 450 30.37 12.14 -5.22
CA GLY A 450 29.98 13.37 -5.91
C GLY A 450 30.88 14.52 -5.50
N GLU A 451 30.92 14.86 -4.22
CA GLU A 451 31.65 16.01 -3.68
C GLU A 451 33.16 15.98 -3.98
N TYR A 452 33.80 14.83 -3.80
CA TYR A 452 35.25 14.70 -3.99
C TYR A 452 35.66 14.47 -5.47
N PHE A 453 34.72 14.16 -6.39
CA PHE A 453 35.02 13.86 -7.80
C PHE A 453 34.20 14.67 -8.84
N GLN A 454 33.57 15.80 -8.47
CA GLN A 454 32.66 16.60 -9.33
C GLN A 454 33.21 16.99 -10.72
N ASN A 455 34.53 17.10 -10.86
CA ASN A 455 35.18 17.63 -12.07
C ASN A 455 35.42 16.59 -13.18
N GLN A 456 34.90 15.36 -13.05
CA GLN A 456 35.08 14.33 -14.07
C GLN A 456 33.74 13.88 -14.65
N VAL A 457 33.57 14.09 -15.97
CA VAL A 457 32.48 13.54 -16.82
C VAL A 457 32.28 12.02 -16.64
N GLY A 458 33.27 11.35 -16.04
CA GLY A 458 33.19 9.96 -15.62
C GLY A 458 31.99 9.65 -14.72
N TRP A 459 31.50 10.56 -13.85
CA TRP A 459 30.56 10.17 -12.80
C TRP A 459 29.23 9.55 -13.28
N PRO A 460 28.47 10.17 -14.21
CA PRO A 460 27.25 9.55 -14.75
C PRO A 460 27.52 8.26 -15.54
N ILE A 461 28.65 8.20 -16.24
CA ILE A 461 29.07 7.03 -17.02
C ILE A 461 29.46 5.88 -16.07
N THR A 462 30.19 6.17 -15.00
CA THR A 462 30.57 5.23 -13.95
C THR A 462 29.34 4.74 -13.20
N LEU A 463 28.35 5.59 -12.94
CA LEU A 463 27.05 5.20 -12.38
C LEU A 463 26.27 4.26 -13.29
N PHE A 464 26.18 4.59 -14.58
CA PHE A 464 25.53 3.75 -15.58
C PHE A 464 26.23 2.38 -15.70
N LEU A 465 27.56 2.38 -15.78
CA LEU A 465 28.38 1.17 -15.81
C LEU A 465 28.29 0.39 -14.51
N ALA A 466 28.23 1.05 -13.35
CA ALA A 466 28.06 0.40 -12.05
C ALA A 466 26.65 -0.23 -11.92
N GLY A 467 25.61 0.42 -12.45
CA GLY A 467 24.26 -0.13 -12.53
C GLY A 467 24.20 -1.38 -13.41
N LEU A 468 24.80 -1.32 -14.60
CA LEU A 468 24.93 -2.47 -15.50
C LEU A 468 25.78 -3.59 -14.88
N ALA A 469 26.91 -3.25 -14.25
CA ALA A 469 27.76 -4.20 -13.56
C ALA A 469 27.01 -4.88 -12.42
N SER A 470 26.25 -4.12 -11.62
CA SER A 470 25.43 -4.66 -10.54
C SER A 470 24.34 -5.61 -11.04
N MET A 471 23.65 -5.27 -12.15
CA MET A 471 22.72 -6.18 -12.83
C MET A 471 23.44 -7.45 -13.32
N GLY A 472 24.63 -7.32 -13.90
CA GLY A 472 25.46 -8.44 -14.34
C GLY A 472 25.89 -9.36 -13.19
N THR A 473 26.41 -8.79 -12.09
CA THR A 473 26.81 -9.52 -10.88
C THR A 473 25.60 -10.23 -10.27
N SER A 474 24.44 -9.59 -10.25
CA SER A 474 23.20 -10.19 -9.79
C SER A 474 22.83 -11.45 -10.57
N ILE A 475 22.86 -11.38 -11.90
CA ILE A 475 22.59 -12.52 -12.79
C ILE A 475 23.62 -13.63 -12.56
N ALA A 476 24.90 -13.28 -12.40
CA ALA A 476 25.96 -14.23 -12.13
C ALA A 476 25.78 -14.95 -10.78
N VAL A 477 25.46 -14.21 -9.70
CA VAL A 477 25.18 -14.78 -8.37
C VAL A 477 23.97 -15.70 -8.41
N GLU A 478 22.89 -15.33 -9.11
CA GLU A 478 21.72 -16.19 -9.27
C GLU A 478 22.06 -17.47 -10.06
N LYS A 479 22.87 -17.36 -11.12
CA LYS A 479 23.34 -18.51 -11.90
C LYS A 479 24.21 -19.46 -11.07
N ILE A 480 25.11 -18.92 -10.25
CA ILE A 480 25.93 -19.69 -9.29
C ILE A 480 25.03 -20.35 -8.26
N ARG A 481 24.09 -19.61 -7.66
CA ARG A 481 23.13 -20.13 -6.68
C ARG A 481 22.39 -21.33 -7.23
N ARG A 482 21.85 -21.21 -8.46
CA ARG A 482 21.13 -22.31 -9.13
C ARG A 482 22.03 -23.50 -9.46
N LYS A 483 23.31 -23.27 -9.78
CA LYS A 483 24.24 -24.34 -10.14
C LYS A 483 24.71 -25.15 -8.92
N TYR A 484 24.91 -24.51 -7.77
CA TYR A 484 25.53 -25.14 -6.60
C TYR A 484 24.58 -25.40 -5.44
N PHE A 485 23.45 -24.69 -5.36
CA PHE A 485 22.47 -24.80 -4.27
C PHE A 485 21.11 -25.29 -4.76
N THR A 486 21.03 -25.96 -5.91
CA THR A 486 19.89 -26.86 -6.19
C THR A 486 19.95 -28.01 -5.19
N VAL A 487 19.42 -27.74 -4.00
CA VAL A 487 19.04 -28.74 -3.01
C VAL A 487 18.14 -29.72 -3.74
N THR A 488 18.56 -30.98 -3.76
CA THR A 488 17.79 -32.14 -4.16
C THR A 488 16.41 -32.03 -3.51
N LYS A 489 15.37 -31.73 -4.30
CA LYS A 489 13.99 -31.90 -3.86
C LYS A 489 13.82 -33.41 -3.63
N THR A 490 13.94 -33.81 -2.37
CA THR A 490 13.55 -35.13 -1.88
C THR A 490 12.15 -35.03 -1.32
#